data_AF-A0A7R9QJJ2-F1
#
_entry.id   AF-A0A7R9QJJ2-F1
#
_cell.length_a   1.000
_cell.length_b   1.000
_cell.length_c   1.000
_cell.angle_alpha   90.00
_cell.angle_beta   90.00
_cell.angle_gamma   90.00
#
_symmetry.space_group_name_H-M   'P 1'
#
loop_
_entity.id
_entity.type
_entity.pdbx_description
1 polymer ?
#
loop_
_entity_poly.entity_id
_entity_poly.type
_entity_poly.pdbx_seq_one_letter_code
_entity_poly.pdbx_strand_id
1 'polypeptide(L)'
;MRTGYYDVDTQIVRDMYRVVTPPISDFKSLGYYIGRECAKLPTYRLERMTSPVFKRSIDQSSEQNVVFSEFAGLGIHEFQIVNLQDAKGIK
;
A
#
# COMPACT_ATOMS: atom_id res chain seq x y z
N MET A 1 21.56 -10.35 7.37
CA MET A 1 20.86 -9.21 6.75
C MET A 1 21.90 -8.25 6.22
N ARG A 2 22.02 -8.10 4.90
CA ARG A 2 22.78 -6.95 4.35
C ARG A 2 21.94 -5.72 4.66
N THR A 3 22.49 -4.78 5.40
CA THR A 3 21.93 -3.45 5.62
C THR A 3 21.88 -2.72 4.28
N GLY A 4 20.85 -3.03 3.50
CA GLY A 4 20.55 -2.35 2.24
C GLY A 4 20.19 -0.91 2.57
N TYR A 5 21.04 0.00 2.11
CA TYR A 5 20.95 1.44 2.27
C TYR A 5 19.85 2.02 1.37
N TYR A 6 18.59 1.65 1.64
CA TYR A 6 17.43 2.28 1.04
C TYR A 6 16.45 2.55 2.16
N ASP A 7 16.66 3.66 2.86
CA ASP A 7 15.62 4.23 3.71
C ASP A 7 14.57 4.82 2.76
N VAL A 8 13.70 3.94 2.25
CA VAL A 8 12.65 4.31 1.33
C VAL A 8 11.59 5.06 2.12
N ASP A 9 11.37 6.33 1.76
CA ASP A 9 10.27 7.11 2.30
C ASP A 9 8.94 6.50 1.84
N THR A 10 8.34 5.72 2.74
CA THR A 10 7.08 5.02 2.53
C THR A 10 5.91 5.98 2.35
N GLN A 11 6.00 7.22 2.86
CA GLN A 11 4.95 8.22 2.68
C GLN A 11 4.91 8.69 1.23
N ILE A 12 6.08 9.01 0.65
CA ILE A 12 6.19 9.40 -0.76
C ILE A 12 5.67 8.29 -1.67
N VAL A 13 6.05 7.04 -1.39
CA VAL A 13 5.57 5.90 -2.18
C VAL A 13 4.05 5.77 -2.09
N ARG A 14 3.46 5.93 -0.91
CA ARG A 14 2.01 5.79 -0.69
C ARG A 14 1.21 6.92 -1.34
N ASP A 15 1.72 8.14 -1.30
CA ASP A 15 1.02 9.32 -1.82
C ASP A 15 1.17 9.46 -3.34
N MET A 16 2.34 9.09 -3.88
CA MET A 16 2.67 9.33 -5.28
C MET A 16 2.52 8.12 -6.19
N TYR A 17 2.36 6.90 -5.66
CA TYR A 17 2.32 5.69 -6.46
C TYR A 17 1.12 4.81 -6.11
N ARG A 18 0.67 4.05 -7.11
CA ARG A 18 -0.38 3.03 -6.98
C ARG A 18 0.13 1.65 -7.38
N VAL A 19 -0.45 0.63 -6.78
CA VAL A 19 -0.19 -0.77 -7.12
C VAL A 19 -0.90 -1.13 -8.43
N VAL A 20 -0.16 -1.71 -9.37
CA VAL A 20 -0.71 -2.31 -10.58
C VAL A 20 -1.03 -3.77 -10.31
N THR A 21 -2.27 -4.18 -10.53
CA THR A 21 -2.73 -5.57 -10.43
C THR A 21 -2.87 -6.16 -11.84
N PRO A 22 -2.57 -7.46 -12.05
CA PRO A 22 -2.16 -8.49 -11.07
C PRO A 22 -0.67 -8.40 -10.66
N PRO A 23 -0.23 -9.17 -9.63
CA PRO A 23 1.19 -9.27 -9.28
C PRO A 23 2.01 -9.82 -10.45
N ILE A 24 3.28 -9.43 -10.53
CA ILE A 24 4.17 -9.86 -11.60
C ILE A 24 4.52 -11.35 -11.45
N SER A 25 4.55 -12.06 -12.57
CA SER A 25 4.96 -13.47 -12.64
C SER A 25 6.38 -13.64 -13.17
N ASP A 26 6.86 -12.68 -13.98
CA ASP A 26 8.20 -12.73 -14.56
C ASP A 26 9.21 -11.88 -13.78
N PHE A 27 10.02 -12.57 -12.97
CA PHE A 27 11.10 -11.99 -12.19
C PHE A 27 12.40 -11.81 -13.00
N LYS A 28 12.47 -12.24 -14.27
CA LYS A 28 13.67 -12.05 -15.11
C LYS A 28 13.97 -10.58 -15.40
N SER A 29 12.92 -9.76 -15.40
CA SER A 29 13.03 -8.31 -15.55
C SER A 29 13.59 -7.61 -14.30
N LEU A 30 13.66 -8.30 -13.17
CA LEU A 30 14.18 -7.78 -11.92
C LEU A 30 15.67 -8.09 -11.77
N GLY A 31 16.38 -7.23 -11.05
CA GLY A 31 17.77 -7.54 -10.67
C GLY A 31 17.84 -8.83 -9.85
N TYR A 32 18.93 -9.58 -10.03
CA TYR A 32 19.15 -10.90 -9.40
C TYR A 32 18.80 -10.95 -7.91
N TYR A 33 19.15 -9.90 -7.16
CA TYR A 33 18.89 -9.83 -5.72
C TYR A 33 17.39 -9.70 -5.38
N ILE A 34 16.66 -8.84 -6.09
CA ILE A 34 15.22 -8.66 -5.86
C ILE A 34 14.48 -9.93 -6.26
N GLY A 35 14.83 -10.51 -7.40
CA GLY A 35 14.27 -11.78 -7.85
C GLY A 35 14.47 -12.90 -6.84
N ARG A 36 15.67 -13.02 -6.25
CA ARG A 36 15.98 -14.05 -5.25
C ARG A 36 15.23 -13.87 -3.93
N GLU A 37 15.21 -12.66 -3.38
CA GLU A 37 14.60 -12.40 -2.07
C GLU A 37 13.06 -12.37 -2.15
N CYS A 38 12.50 -11.88 -3.27
CA CYS A 38 11.06 -11.72 -3.44
C CYS A 38 10.38 -12.91 -4.15
N ALA A 39 11.11 -13.95 -4.57
CA ALA A 39 10.56 -15.08 -5.33
C ALA A 39 9.36 -15.79 -4.65
N LYS A 40 9.26 -15.72 -3.32
CA LYS A 40 8.18 -16.35 -2.54
C LYS A 40 7.10 -15.38 -2.09
N LEU A 41 7.18 -14.11 -2.51
CA LEU A 41 6.26 -13.06 -2.10
C LEU A 41 5.52 -12.50 -3.32
N PRO A 42 4.23 -12.15 -3.18
CA PRO A 42 3.50 -11.46 -4.22
C PRO A 42 4.17 -10.10 -4.46
N THR A 43 4.79 -9.95 -5.64
CA THR A 43 5.51 -8.74 -6.00
C THR A 43 4.65 -7.94 -6.97
N TYR A 44 4.50 -6.65 -6.72
CA TYR A 44 3.66 -5.77 -7.53
C TYR A 44 4.49 -4.66 -8.17
N ARG A 45 4.05 -4.23 -9.35
CA ARG A 45 4.61 -3.05 -10.00
C ARG A 45 3.92 -1.80 -9.45
N LEU A 46 4.72 -0.76 -9.19
CA LEU A 46 4.21 0.55 -8.80
C LEU A 46 4.20 1.48 -10.02
N GLU A 47 3.11 2.22 -10.18
CA GLU A 47 2.95 3.25 -11.20
C GLU A 47 2.74 4.61 -10.52
N ARG A 48 3.36 5.67 -11.05
CA ARG A 48 3.17 7.01 -10.51
C ARG A 48 1.73 7.48 -10.74
N MET A 49 1.10 7.99 -9.70
CA MET A 49 -0.23 8.54 -9.73
C MET A 49 -0.18 9.93 -10.37
N THR A 50 -0.73 10.04 -11.58
CA THR A 50 -0.77 11.31 -12.35
C THR A 50 -2.08 12.08 -12.13
N SER A 51 -3.14 11.41 -11.66
CA SER A 51 -4.42 12.03 -11.32
C SER A 51 -4.54 12.20 -9.80
N PRO A 52 -4.93 13.38 -9.30
CA PRO A 52 -5.13 13.59 -7.87
C PRO A 52 -6.26 12.70 -7.32
N VAL A 53 -6.00 12.02 -6.19
CA VAL A 53 -7.04 11.31 -5.43
C VAL A 53 -7.72 12.32 -4.53
N PHE A 54 -8.98 12.64 -4.84
CA PHE A 54 -9.80 13.42 -3.93
C PHE A 54 -10.39 12.50 -2.87
N LYS A 55 -9.98 12.68 -1.61
CA LYS A 55 -10.70 12.11 -0.47
C LYS A 55 -12.09 12.74 -0.48
N ARG A 56 -13.12 11.92 -0.71
CA ARG A 56 -14.52 12.39 -0.66
C ARG A 56 -14.80 12.88 0.76
N SER A 57 -15.39 14.07 0.90
CA SER A 57 -15.89 14.55 2.19
C SER A 57 -17.00 13.63 2.68
N ILE A 58 -17.02 13.36 3.98
CA ILE A 58 -17.93 12.40 4.59
C ILE A 58 -18.86 13.17 5.53
N ASP A 59 -20.16 12.90 5.42
CA ASP A 59 -21.14 13.29 6.43
C ASP A 59 -21.02 12.32 7.62
N GLN A 60 -20.82 12.83 8.84
CA GLN A 60 -20.41 12.10 10.05
C GLN A 60 -21.40 11.02 10.58
N SER A 61 -22.33 10.53 9.78
CA SER A 61 -23.47 9.71 10.23
C SER A 61 -23.24 8.20 10.17
N SER A 62 -22.00 7.70 10.22
CA SER A 62 -21.74 6.25 10.28
C SER A 62 -21.48 5.83 11.73
N GLU A 63 -22.38 5.04 12.30
CA GLU A 63 -22.47 4.64 13.72
C GLU A 63 -21.27 3.82 14.25
N GLN A 64 -20.22 3.62 13.46
CA GLN A 64 -19.05 2.83 13.81
C GLN A 64 -17.77 3.61 13.51
N ASN A 65 -17.37 4.46 14.47
CA ASN A 65 -16.12 5.21 14.45
C ASN A 65 -14.92 4.31 14.82
N VAL A 66 -14.66 3.28 14.00
CA VAL A 66 -13.47 2.43 14.17
C VAL A 66 -12.27 3.14 13.54
N VAL A 67 -11.31 3.52 14.38
CA VAL A 67 -10.04 4.09 13.95
C VAL A 67 -9.04 2.96 13.73
N PHE A 68 -8.46 2.91 12.54
CA PHE A 68 -7.41 1.98 12.17
C PHE A 68 -6.08 2.69 12.21
N SER A 69 -5.10 2.08 12.88
CA SER A 69 -3.74 2.59 12.95
C SER A 69 -2.83 1.65 12.17
N GLU A 70 -2.10 2.19 11.20
CA GLU A 70 -1.03 1.46 10.51
C GLU A 70 0.33 2.06 10.85
N PHE A 71 1.34 1.21 10.92
CA PHE A 71 2.72 1.63 11.00
C PHE A 71 3.25 1.85 9.58
N ALA A 72 3.56 3.09 9.22
CA ALA A 72 3.96 3.50 7.88
C ALA A 72 5.41 3.99 7.84
N GLY A 73 6.32 3.26 8.49
CA GLY A 73 7.75 3.58 8.53
C GLY A 73 8.09 4.56 9.64
N LEU A 74 8.26 5.85 9.33
CA LEU A 74 8.67 6.86 10.29
C LEU A 74 7.54 7.34 11.23
N GLY A 75 6.29 6.92 10.99
CA GLY A 75 5.14 7.35 11.78
C GLY A 75 3.98 6.36 11.79
N ILE A 76 3.01 6.65 12.65
CA ILE A 76 1.72 5.94 12.73
C ILE A 76 0.69 6.77 11.96
N HIS A 77 -0.01 6.13 11.03
CA HIS A 77 -1.14 6.74 10.33
C HIS A 77 -2.44 6.19 10.87
N GLU A 78 -3.32 7.10 11.30
CA GLU A 78 -4.67 6.78 11.73
C GLU A 78 -5.66 7.12 10.63
N PHE A 79 -6.56 6.20 10.30
CA PHE A 79 -7.60 6.40 9.31
C PHE A 79 -8.88 5.68 9.70
N GLN A 80 -10.01 6.27 9.30
CA GLN A 80 -11.34 5.73 9.55
C GLN A 80 -11.88 5.09 8.27
N ILE A 81 -12.27 3.82 8.33
CA ILE A 81 -12.94 3.12 7.23
C ILE A 81 -14.43 3.10 7.54
N VAL A 82 -15.21 3.91 6.81
CA VAL A 82 -16.66 4.06 7.06
C VAL A 82 -17.52 2.98 6.39
N ASN A 83 -17.05 2.40 5.28
CA ASN A 83 -17.75 1.36 4.54
C ASN A 83 -17.12 -0.02 4.76
N LEU A 84 -16.62 -0.28 5.97
CA LEU A 84 -15.98 -1.56 6.30
C LEU A 84 -16.92 -2.75 6.07
N GLN A 85 -18.23 -2.54 6.28
CA GLN A 85 -19.27 -3.55 6.07
C GLN A 85 -19.36 -4.03 4.62
N ASP A 86 -19.04 -3.14 3.67
CA ASP A 86 -19.13 -3.41 2.24
C ASP A 86 -17.86 -4.09 1.70
N ALA A 87 -16.82 -4.23 2.54
CA ALA A 87 -15.57 -4.86 2.15
C ALA A 87 -15.78 -6.37 1.95
N LYS A 88 -15.82 -6.81 0.68
CA LYS A 88 -15.88 -8.23 0.32
C LYS A 88 -14.55 -8.92 0.62
N GLY A 89 -14.45 -9.50 1.82
CA GLY A 89 -13.29 -10.28 2.26
C GLY A 89 -13.48 -11.02 3.58
N ILE A 90 -14.50 -10.67 4.37
CA ILE A 90 -14.86 -11.38 5.58
C ILE A 90 -15.82 -12.52 5.20
N LYS A 91 -15.30 -13.75 5.16
CA LYS A 91 -16.09 -14.98 5.22
C LYS A 91 -16.00 -15.55 6.63
#